data_AF-A0A961FCW5-F1
#
_entry.id   AF-A0A961FCW5-F1
#
_cell.length_a   1.000
_cell.length_b   1.000
_cell.length_c   1.000
_cell.angle_alpha   90.00
_cell.angle_beta   90.00
_cell.angle_gamma   90.00
#
_symmetry.space_group_name_H-M   'P 1'
#
loop_
_entity.id
_entity.type
_entity.pdbx_description
1 polymer ?
#
loop_
_entity_poly.entity_id
_entity_poly.type
_entity_poly.pdbx_seq_one_letter_code
_entity_poly.pdbx_strand_id
1 'polypeptide(L)'
;AQEAKRGFGSFLFLLCFLSVQLGVLNLLPIPVLDGGHFAFMLYEGIRGRPMGMKKRLLAQQVGLVLLLGLMVFVTFNDINRVWGFGNIWEGIKGLFG
;
A
#
# COMPACT_ATOMS: atom_id res chain seq x y z
N ALA A 1 29.96 -9.39 25.68
CA ALA A 1 30.32 -9.37 24.24
C ALA A 1 29.47 -10.33 23.37
N GLN A 2 28.23 -10.66 23.77
CA GLN A 2 27.33 -11.58 23.03
C GLN A 2 26.20 -10.86 22.28
N GLU A 3 25.93 -9.60 22.64
CA GLU A 3 24.92 -8.72 22.00
C GLU A 3 25.34 -8.26 20.59
N ALA A 4 26.62 -7.97 20.35
CA ALA A 4 27.10 -7.44 19.06
C ALA A 4 27.03 -8.46 17.90
N LYS A 5 27.14 -9.77 18.19
CA LYS A 5 27.00 -10.84 17.17
C LYS A 5 25.54 -11.21 16.91
N ARG A 6 24.62 -10.96 17.85
CA ARG A 6 23.18 -11.00 17.59
C ARG A 6 22.75 -9.83 16.71
N GLY A 7 23.33 -8.64 16.91
CA GLY A 7 23.00 -7.44 16.14
C GLY A 7 23.08 -7.63 14.62
N PHE A 8 24.22 -8.09 14.08
CA PHE A 8 24.39 -8.14 12.62
C PHE A 8 23.57 -9.26 11.95
N GLY A 9 23.54 -10.46 12.56
CA GLY A 9 22.74 -11.58 12.04
C GLY A 9 21.22 -11.32 12.12
N SER A 10 20.74 -10.81 13.26
CA SER A 10 19.33 -10.44 13.43
C SER A 10 18.94 -9.24 12.55
N PHE A 11 19.85 -8.30 12.32
CA PHE A 11 19.63 -7.19 11.38
C PHE A 11 19.48 -7.69 9.94
N LEU A 12 20.37 -8.58 9.47
CA LEU A 12 20.25 -9.17 8.13
C LEU A 12 18.96 -9.99 7.99
N PHE A 13 18.57 -10.73 9.03
CA PHE A 13 17.32 -11.46 9.03
C PHE A 13 16.11 -10.52 8.94
N LEU A 14 16.08 -9.45 9.75
CA LEU A 14 15.03 -8.42 9.69
C LEU A 14 14.98 -7.75 8.31
N LEU A 15 16.13 -7.39 7.75
CA LEU A 15 16.23 -6.78 6.42
C LEU A 15 15.71 -7.72 5.33
N CYS A 16 16.10 -9.00 5.38
CA CYS A 16 15.59 -10.01 4.45
C CYS A 16 14.08 -10.19 4.60
N PHE A 17 13.58 -10.30 5.84
CA PHE A 17 12.17 -10.46 6.13
C PHE A 17 11.33 -9.27 5.64
N LEU A 18 11.76 -8.04 5.93
CA LEU A 18 11.11 -6.82 5.44
C LEU A 18 11.18 -6.73 3.91
N SER A 19 12.32 -7.05 3.31
CA SER A 19 12.51 -7.03 1.86
C SER A 19 11.59 -8.02 1.16
N VAL A 20 11.44 -9.24 1.68
CA VAL A 20 10.50 -10.24 1.14
C VAL A 20 9.06 -9.76 1.29
N GLN A 21 8.67 -9.20 2.45
CA GLN A 21 7.32 -8.67 2.61
C GLN A 21 7.01 -7.52 1.64
N LEU A 22 7.93 -6.57 1.49
CA LEU A 22 7.79 -5.48 0.52
C LEU A 22 7.75 -6.00 -0.92
N GLY A 23 8.60 -6.98 -1.26
CA GLY A 23 8.60 -7.63 -2.57
C GLY A 23 7.28 -8.33 -2.88
N VAL A 24 6.73 -9.08 -1.93
CA VAL A 24 5.42 -9.75 -2.09
C VAL A 24 4.30 -8.73 -2.26
N LEU A 25 4.27 -7.66 -1.44
CA LEU A 25 3.28 -6.60 -1.55
C LEU A 25 3.38 -5.85 -2.89
N ASN A 26 4.60 -5.56 -3.34
CA ASN A 26 4.84 -4.89 -4.62
C ASN A 26 4.46 -5.76 -5.82
N LEU A 27 4.54 -7.09 -5.73
CA LEU A 27 4.14 -8.02 -6.79
C LEU A 27 2.63 -8.24 -6.89
N LEU A 28 1.84 -7.72 -5.94
CA LEU A 28 0.38 -7.80 -6.04
C LEU A 28 -0.12 -7.08 -7.30
N PRO A 29 -1.20 -7.57 -7.94
CA PRO A 29 -1.76 -7.00 -9.16
C PRO A 29 -2.57 -5.73 -8.86
N ILE A 30 -1.96 -4.79 -8.14
CA ILE A 30 -2.54 -3.51 -7.77
C ILE A 30 -2.00 -2.47 -8.75
N PRO A 31 -2.87 -1.77 -9.52
CA PRO A 31 -2.40 -0.73 -10.41
C PRO A 31 -1.70 0.36 -9.59
N VAL A 32 -0.58 0.91 -10.10
CA VAL A 32 0.38 1.81 -9.44
C VAL A 32 1.58 1.10 -8.79
N LEU A 33 1.46 -0.16 -8.35
CA LEU A 33 2.60 -0.95 -7.88
C LEU A 33 3.32 -1.68 -9.04
N ASP A 34 4.59 -2.05 -8.82
CA ASP A 34 5.43 -2.76 -9.81
C ASP A 34 4.76 -4.04 -10.35
N GLY A 35 4.02 -4.76 -9.50
CA GLY A 35 3.26 -5.95 -9.82
C GLY A 35 2.05 -5.69 -10.72
N GLY A 36 1.48 -4.48 -10.70
CA GLY A 36 0.43 -4.07 -11.64
C GLY A 36 0.96 -4.05 -13.08
N HIS A 37 2.18 -3.56 -13.29
CA HIS A 37 2.84 -3.60 -14.59
C HIS A 37 3.12 -5.03 -15.06
N PHE A 38 3.58 -5.88 -14.14
CA PHE A 38 3.81 -7.30 -14.41
C PHE A 38 2.51 -8.03 -14.78
N ALA A 39 1.42 -7.75 -14.08
CA ALA A 39 0.09 -8.30 -14.37
C ALA A 39 -0.41 -7.87 -15.76
N PHE A 40 -0.18 -6.61 -16.17
CA PHE A 40 -0.52 -6.14 -17.52
C PHE A 40 0.33 -6.84 -18.59
N MET A 41 1.61 -7.07 -18.33
CA MET A 41 2.49 -7.78 -19.26
C MET A 41 2.10 -9.26 -19.41
N LEU A 42 1.76 -9.93 -18.30
CA LEU A 42 1.20 -11.29 -18.33
C LEU A 42 -0.11 -11.33 -19.12
N TYR A 43 -1.01 -10.39 -18.87
CA TYR A 43 -2.28 -10.28 -19.58
C TYR A 43 -2.07 -10.05 -21.09
N GLU A 44 -1.12 -9.20 -21.48
CA GLU A 44 -0.76 -8.99 -22.89
C GLU A 44 -0.09 -10.21 -23.52
N GLY A 45 0.74 -10.95 -22.77
CA GLY A 45 1.35 -12.20 -23.22
C GLY A 45 0.32 -13.29 -23.50
N ILE A 46 -0.70 -13.40 -22.65
CA ILE A 46 -1.83 -14.35 -22.85
C ILE A 46 -2.72 -13.89 -24.03
N ARG A 47 -2.99 -12.59 -24.13
CA ARG A 47 -3.90 -12.03 -25.15
C ARG A 47 -3.24 -11.84 -26.52
N GLY A 48 -1.91 -11.85 -26.59
CA GLY A 48 -1.12 -11.67 -27.81
C GLY A 48 -1.27 -10.30 -28.48
N ARG A 49 -1.88 -9.31 -27.79
CA ARG A 49 -2.10 -7.95 -28.33
C ARG A 49 -1.74 -6.91 -27.28
N PRO A 50 -0.93 -5.89 -27.63
CA PRO A 50 -0.57 -4.84 -26.69
C PRO A 50 -1.81 -4.03 -26.30
N MET A 51 -1.94 -3.70 -25.02
CA MET A 51 -2.96 -2.77 -24.57
C MET A 51 -2.58 -1.36 -25.01
N GLY A 52 -3.52 -0.67 -25.65
CA GLY A 52 -3.33 0.72 -26.06
C GLY A 52 -2.99 1.61 -24.86
N MET A 53 -2.08 2.57 -25.06
CA MET A 53 -1.57 3.46 -24.01
C MET A 53 -2.66 4.16 -23.20
N LYS A 54 -3.76 4.55 -23.85
CA LYS A 54 -4.94 5.14 -23.19
C LYS A 54 -5.58 4.23 -22.13
N LYS A 55 -5.63 2.91 -22.38
CA LYS A 55 -6.22 1.93 -21.46
C LYS A 55 -5.32 1.68 -20.25
N ARG A 56 -4.00 1.65 -20.48
CA ARG A 56 -3.01 1.54 -19.39
C ARG A 56 -3.07 2.75 -18.47
N LEU A 57 -3.10 3.96 -19.03
CA LEU A 57 -3.19 5.20 -18.26
C LEU A 57 -4.50 5.27 -17.44
N LEU A 58 -5.62 4.89 -18.05
CA LEU A 58 -6.91 4.83 -17.36
C LEU A 58 -6.89 3.80 -16.22
N ALA A 59 -6.34 2.60 -16.45
CA ALA A 59 -6.25 1.57 -15.42
C ALA A 59 -5.36 2.01 -14.23
N GLN A 60 -4.24 2.69 -14.50
CA GLN A 60 -3.40 3.28 -13.46
C GLN A 60 -4.12 4.38 -12.68
N GLN A 61 -4.80 5.30 -13.37
CA GLN A 61 -5.52 6.40 -12.72
C GLN A 61 -6.69 5.88 -11.87
N VAL A 62 -7.45 4.91 -12.36
CA VAL A 62 -8.52 4.26 -11.61
C VAL A 62 -7.96 3.53 -10.38
N GLY A 63 -6.86 2.78 -10.55
CA GLY A 63 -6.22 2.11 -9.42
C GLY A 63 -5.70 3.07 -8.37
N LEU A 64 -5.10 4.20 -8.78
CA LEU A 64 -4.64 5.24 -7.86
C LEU A 64 -5.80 5.83 -7.05
N VAL A 65 -6.90 6.19 -7.71
CA VAL A 65 -8.08 6.75 -7.04
C VAL A 65 -8.70 5.75 -6.07
N LEU A 66 -8.81 4.47 -6.47
CA LEU A 66 -9.30 3.40 -5.60
C LEU A 66 -8.39 3.19 -4.38
N LEU A 67 -7.08 3.22 -4.57
CA LEU A 67 -6.10 3.00 -3.51
C LEU A 67 -6.10 4.15 -2.51
N LEU A 68 -6.12 5.40 -3.00
CA LEU A 68 -6.27 6.59 -2.16
C LEU A 68 -7.62 6.59 -1.42
N GLY A 69 -8.71 6.25 -2.11
CA GLY A 69 -10.03 6.12 -1.50
C GLY A 69 -10.07 5.06 -0.40
N LEU A 70 -9.44 3.90 -0.65
CA LEU A 70 -9.32 2.83 0.33
C LEU A 70 -8.46 3.24 1.53
N MET A 71 -7.32 3.92 1.30
CA MET A 71 -6.50 4.47 2.38
C MET A 71 -7.34 5.39 3.26
N VAL A 72 -8.02 6.36 2.66
CA VAL A 72 -8.88 7.30 3.40
C VAL A 72 -9.96 6.55 4.18
N PHE A 73 -10.66 5.61 3.53
CA PHE A 73 -11.71 4.82 4.16
C PHE A 73 -11.22 4.00 5.36
N VAL A 74 -10.10 3.28 5.20
CA VAL A 74 -9.50 2.48 6.26
C VAL A 74 -8.98 3.37 7.38
N THR A 75 -8.33 4.49 7.07
CA THR A 75 -7.87 5.46 8.07
C THR A 75 -9.03 6.06 8.86
N PHE A 76 -10.14 6.46 8.22
CA PHE A 76 -11.33 6.92 8.92
C PHE A 76 -11.93 5.84 9.83
N ASN A 77 -11.97 4.59 9.34
CA ASN A 77 -12.48 3.47 10.12
C ASN A 77 -11.59 3.17 11.34
N ASP A 78 -10.27 3.20 11.17
CA ASP A 78 -9.32 2.97 12.26
C ASP A 78 -9.36 4.10 13.29
N ILE A 79 -9.43 5.37 12.85
CA ILE A 79 -9.62 6.52 13.74
C ILE A 79 -10.94 6.39 14.52
N ASN A 80 -12.04 6.05 13.85
CA ASN A 80 -13.33 5.87 14.52
C ASN A 80 -13.28 4.74 15.56
N ARG A 81 -12.57 3.65 15.26
CA ARG A 81 -12.42 2.52 16.17
C ARG A 81 -11.53 2.84 17.36
N VAL A 82 -10.39 3.51 17.13
CA VAL A 82 -9.36 3.72 18.17
C VAL A 82 -9.68 4.95 19.02
N TRP A 83 -10.18 6.03 18.42
CA TRP A 83 -10.41 7.31 19.13
C TRP A 83 -11.89 7.59 19.43
N GLY A 84 -12.84 7.03 18.67
CA GLY A 84 -14.25 7.36 18.78
C GLY A 84 -14.50 8.82 18.34
N PHE A 85 -15.23 9.02 17.23
CA PHE A 85 -15.46 10.34 16.62
C PHE A 85 -15.94 11.44 17.59
N GLY A 86 -16.61 11.05 18.68
CA GLY A 86 -17.05 11.95 19.75
C GLY A 86 -15.91 12.74 20.40
N ASN A 87 -14.75 12.12 20.66
CA ASN A 87 -13.65 12.76 21.38
C ASN A 87 -12.93 13.84 20.55
N ILE A 88 -12.87 13.66 19.23
CA ILE A 88 -12.27 14.64 18.29
C ILE A 88 -13.20 15.85 18.13
N TRP A 89 -14.50 15.59 18.03
CA TRP A 89 -15.51 16.65 17.87
C TRP A 89 -15.61 17.53 19.13
N GLU A 90 -15.51 16.93 20.32
CA GLU A 90 -15.38 17.65 21.60
C GLU A 90 -14.11 18.53 21.63
N GLY A 91 -12.97 18.00 21.20
CA GLY A 91 -11.70 18.75 21.13
C GLY A 91 -11.73 19.93 20.15
N ILE A 92 -12.40 19.77 19.00
CA ILE A 92 -12.57 20.85 18.03
C ILE A 92 -13.53 21.92 18.57
N LYS A 93 -14.66 21.52 19.17
CA LYS A 93 -15.58 22.48 19.81
C LYS A 93 -14.90 23.28 20.91
N GLY A 94 -14.02 22.67 21.70
CA GLY A 94 -13.25 23.35 22.75
C GLY A 94 -12.17 24.32 22.25
N LEU A 95 -11.83 24.31 20.95
CA LEU A 95 -10.92 25.28 20.33
C LEU A 95 -11.65 26.49 19.75
N PHE A 96 -12.95 26.35 19.44
CA PHE A 96 -13.78 27.40 18.87
C PHE A 96 -14.84 27.94 19.85
N GLY A 97 -14.78 27.53 21.13
CA GLY A 97 -15.65 27.94 22.22
C GLY A 97 -14.90 28.69 23.30
#